data_AF-A0A0J9FCM4-F1
#
_entry.id   AF-A0A0J9FCM4-F1
#
_cell.length_a   1.000
_cell.length_b   1.000
_cell.length_c   1.000
_cell.angle_alpha   90.00
_cell.angle_beta   90.00
_cell.angle_gamma   90.00
#
_symmetry.space_group_name_H-M   'P 1'
#
loop_
_entity.id
_entity.type
_entity.pdbx_description
1 polymer ?
#
loop_
_entity_poly.entity_id
_entity_poly.type
_entity_poly.pdbx_seq_one_letter_code
_entity_poly.pdbx_strand_id
1 'polypeptide(L)'
;MKNPNELSATSSWRGNELQLIEQKANIVVGVANSRTRLRIGVLLSKYSEYQVDYISSESETGKLIEEADLIIGAGITAYEGVLRRKPVIVVGDYGFGGLVTPDTFRKHYNNRFRGKINGARGESFSLENLEKEIHKGFNLTFQELQMMSNQTITLQNI
;
A
#
# COMPACT_ATOMS: atom_id res chain seq x y z
N MET A 1 0.28 -25.86 7.88
CA MET A 1 -0.20 -24.47 7.95
C MET A 1 0.91 -23.67 8.63
N LYS A 2 1.54 -22.70 7.94
CA LYS A 2 2.62 -21.88 8.52
C LYS A 2 2.02 -20.62 9.17
N ASN A 3 2.57 -20.25 10.32
CA ASN A 3 2.20 -19.11 11.15
C ASN A 3 2.55 -17.78 10.43
N PRO A 4 1.66 -16.77 10.35
CA PRO A 4 1.95 -15.52 9.65
C PRO A 4 3.00 -14.62 10.32
N ASN A 5 3.41 -14.90 11.56
CA ASN A 5 4.39 -14.08 12.30
C ASN A 5 5.86 -14.47 12.06
N GLU A 6 6.16 -15.34 11.11
CA GLU A 6 7.55 -15.61 10.72
C GLU A 6 7.92 -14.75 9.51
N LEU A 7 8.56 -13.60 9.78
CA LEU A 7 9.37 -12.89 8.78
C LEU A 7 10.31 -13.92 8.14
N SER A 8 10.19 -14.10 6.82
CA SER A 8 10.95 -15.09 6.07
C SER A 8 12.41 -14.66 5.92
N ALA A 9 13.25 -14.99 6.91
CA ALA A 9 14.70 -14.84 6.76
C ALA A 9 15.21 -15.82 5.70
N THR A 10 15.68 -15.31 4.56
CA THR A 10 16.39 -16.11 3.55
C THR A 10 17.89 -16.06 3.81
N SER A 11 18.49 -17.17 4.23
CA SER A 11 19.94 -17.28 4.42
C SER A 11 20.66 -17.48 3.08
N SER A 12 21.60 -16.61 2.74
CA SER A 12 22.48 -16.74 1.57
C SER A 12 23.88 -17.21 2.02
N TRP A 13 24.36 -18.33 1.47
CA TRP A 13 25.66 -18.91 1.81
C TRP A 13 26.79 -18.24 1.00
N ARG A 14 27.49 -17.28 1.61
CA ARG A 14 28.85 -16.88 1.23
C ARG A 14 29.71 -16.76 2.49
N GLY A 15 30.62 -17.71 2.69
CA GLY A 15 31.78 -17.61 3.60
C GLY A 15 31.50 -17.17 5.06
N ASN A 16 31.45 -18.14 5.97
CA ASN A 16 31.71 -18.05 7.42
C ASN A 16 30.97 -17.06 8.34
N GLU A 17 29.98 -16.29 7.89
CA GLU A 17 28.99 -15.67 8.80
C GLU A 17 27.57 -15.84 8.22
N LEU A 18 26.67 -16.42 9.01
CA LEU A 18 25.23 -16.41 8.71
C LEU A 18 24.75 -14.96 8.83
N GLN A 19 24.82 -14.19 7.75
CA GLN A 19 24.12 -12.91 7.67
C GLN A 19 22.62 -13.20 7.53
N LEU A 20 21.86 -13.01 8.60
CA LEU A 20 20.41 -12.85 8.48
C LEU A 20 20.18 -11.57 7.67
N ILE A 21 19.81 -11.74 6.40
CA ILE A 21 19.27 -10.64 5.62
C ILE A 21 17.87 -10.41 6.17
N GLU A 22 17.71 -9.33 6.94
CA GLU A 22 16.41 -8.86 7.37
C GLU A 22 15.61 -8.50 6.11
N GLN A 23 14.60 -9.31 5.77
CA GLN A 23 13.70 -9.00 4.68
C GLN A 23 12.86 -7.81 5.09
N LYS A 24 13.13 -6.65 4.48
CA LYS A 24 12.34 -5.45 4.64
C LYS A 24 11.05 -5.59 3.85
N ALA A 25 9.92 -5.20 4.45
CA ALA A 25 8.68 -5.13 3.71
C ALA A 25 8.74 -3.95 2.73
N ASN A 26 8.37 -4.18 1.48
CA ASN A 26 8.38 -3.16 0.44
C ASN A 26 7.06 -2.37 0.44
N ILE A 27 7.14 -1.08 0.75
CA ILE A 27 6.02 -0.15 0.66
C ILE A 27 6.18 0.70 -0.60
N VAL A 28 5.22 0.57 -1.51
CA VAL A 28 5.19 1.38 -2.74
C VAL A 28 4.31 2.61 -2.55
N VAL A 29 4.87 3.79 -2.84
CA VAL A 29 4.21 5.08 -2.72
C VAL A 29 3.97 5.71 -4.09
N GLY A 30 2.70 5.70 -4.52
CA GLY A 30 2.25 6.34 -5.77
C GLY A 30 1.24 7.45 -5.50
N VAL A 31 1.76 8.59 -5.05
CA VAL A 31 0.99 9.82 -4.77
C VAL A 31 1.62 10.98 -5.52
N ALA A 32 0.83 11.67 -6.36
CA ALA A 32 1.32 12.76 -7.21
C ALA A 32 1.65 14.03 -6.41
N ASN A 33 0.92 14.30 -5.33
CA ASN A 33 1.15 15.50 -4.51
C ASN A 33 2.49 15.41 -3.76
N SER A 34 3.47 16.23 -4.17
CA SER A 34 4.83 16.20 -3.61
C SER A 34 4.89 16.44 -2.10
N ARG A 35 4.02 17.32 -1.56
CA ARG A 35 3.96 17.59 -0.12
C ARG A 35 3.50 16.36 0.65
N THR A 36 2.49 15.66 0.14
CA THR A 36 1.96 14.42 0.72
C THR A 36 3.00 13.32 0.65
N ARG A 37 3.66 13.16 -0.50
CA ARG A 37 4.76 12.22 -0.71
C ARG A 37 5.89 12.42 0.32
N LEU A 38 6.33 13.67 0.51
CA LEU A 38 7.36 14.01 1.51
C LEU A 38 6.92 13.64 2.93
N ARG A 39 5.67 13.92 3.30
CA ARG A 39 5.13 13.60 4.63
C ARG A 39 5.09 12.09 4.88
N ILE A 40 4.69 11.30 3.87
CA ILE A 40 4.74 9.84 3.93
C ILE A 40 6.19 9.39 4.10
N GLY A 41 7.12 9.95 3.31
CA GLY A 41 8.55 9.61 3.40
C GLY A 41 9.17 9.86 4.77
N VAL A 42 8.86 11.01 5.39
CA VAL A 42 9.32 11.34 6.75
C VAL A 42 8.75 10.38 7.81
N LEU A 43 7.53 9.88 7.63
CA LEU A 43 6.98 8.86 8.51
C LEU A 43 7.73 7.53 8.33
N LEU A 44 7.79 7.03 7.09
CA LEU A 44 8.35 5.72 6.79
C LEU A 44 9.86 5.64 7.08
N SER A 45 10.60 6.75 6.97
CA SER A 45 12.03 6.79 7.31
C SER A 45 12.35 6.52 8.78
N LYS A 46 11.33 6.49 9.66
CA LYS A 46 11.49 6.15 11.08
C LYS A 46 11.57 4.64 11.32
N TYR A 47 11.19 3.83 10.34
CA TYR A 47 11.04 2.38 10.45
C TYR A 47 12.07 1.71 9.54
N SER A 48 13.07 1.06 10.13
CA SER A 48 14.15 0.41 9.37
C SER A 48 13.69 -0.86 8.67
N GLU A 49 12.60 -1.46 9.12
CA GLU A 49 11.96 -2.67 8.59
C GLU A 49 11.26 -2.44 7.24
N TYR A 50 11.09 -1.19 6.81
CA TYR A 50 10.48 -0.87 5.51
C TYR A 50 11.52 -0.46 4.49
N GLN A 51 11.40 -1.03 3.29
CA GLN A 51 11.92 -0.44 2.07
C GLN A 51 10.81 0.38 1.43
N VAL A 52 11.14 1.56 0.87
CA VAL A 52 10.13 2.45 0.28
C VAL A 52 10.50 2.77 -1.16
N ASP A 53 9.67 2.28 -2.08
CA ASP A 53 9.82 2.56 -3.51
C ASP A 53 8.76 3.58 -3.96
N TYR A 54 9.20 4.51 -4.79
CA TYR A 54 8.41 5.67 -5.18
C TYR A 54 8.09 5.59 -6.67
N ILE A 55 6.82 5.46 -7.04
CA ILE A 55 6.41 5.45 -8.46
C ILE A 55 6.70 6.82 -9.05
N SER A 56 7.64 6.89 -9.98
CA SER A 56 8.07 8.12 -10.63
C SER A 56 7.44 8.30 -12.03
N SER A 57 7.01 7.19 -12.63
CA SER A 57 6.45 7.13 -13.98
C SER A 57 5.37 6.03 -14.10
N GLU A 58 4.47 6.17 -15.08
CA GLU A 58 3.46 5.13 -15.37
C GLU A 58 4.09 3.81 -15.80
N SER A 59 5.21 3.85 -16.53
CA SER A 59 5.94 2.66 -17.01
C SER A 59 6.46 1.75 -15.91
N GLU A 60 6.73 2.28 -14.72
CA GLU A 60 7.25 1.50 -13.58
C GLU A 60 6.12 0.94 -12.70
N THR A 61 4.88 1.40 -12.89
CA THR A 61 3.77 1.16 -11.98
C THR A 61 3.48 -0.34 -11.82
N GLY A 62 3.41 -1.09 -12.92
CA GLY A 62 3.11 -2.52 -12.88
C GLY A 62 4.14 -3.32 -12.10
N LYS A 63 5.43 -3.11 -12.38
CA LYS A 63 6.54 -3.82 -11.73
C LYS A 63 6.60 -3.52 -10.23
N LEU A 64 6.57 -2.24 -9.86
CA LEU A 64 6.66 -1.85 -8.45
C LEU A 64 5.47 -2.39 -7.65
N ILE A 65 4.25 -2.32 -8.20
CA ILE A 65 3.05 -2.87 -7.55
C ILE A 65 3.17 -4.39 -7.37
N GLU A 66 3.73 -5.12 -8.32
CA GLU A 66 3.92 -6.57 -8.22
C GLU A 66 4.84 -6.96 -7.05
N GLU A 67 5.93 -6.21 -6.87
CA GLU A 67 6.93 -6.40 -5.81
C GLU A 67 6.51 -5.80 -4.44
N ALA A 68 5.42 -5.02 -4.39
CA ALA A 68 4.97 -4.36 -3.17
C ALA A 68 4.36 -5.34 -2.16
N ASP A 69 4.64 -5.15 -0.87
CA ASP A 69 3.93 -5.80 0.24
C ASP A 69 2.75 -4.95 0.73
N LEU A 70 2.84 -3.62 0.58
CA LEU A 70 1.78 -2.66 0.86
C LEU A 70 1.89 -1.44 -0.06
N ILE A 71 0.76 -0.86 -0.43
CA ILE A 71 0.70 0.32 -1.30
C ILE A 71 0.07 1.48 -0.55
N ILE A 72 0.74 2.64 -0.60
CA ILE A 72 0.17 3.94 -0.21
C ILE A 72 0.00 4.74 -1.49
N GLY A 73 -1.24 4.91 -1.95
CA GLY A 73 -1.46 5.47 -3.29
C GLY A 73 -2.80 6.12 -3.49
N ALA A 74 -2.96 6.72 -4.67
CA ALA A 74 -4.22 7.26 -5.16
C ALA A 74 -4.44 6.88 -6.63
N GLY A 75 -5.68 7.00 -7.08
CA GLY A 75 -6.05 6.79 -8.48
C GLY A 75 -5.61 5.43 -9.00
N ILE A 76 -4.89 5.42 -10.12
CA ILE A 76 -4.47 4.20 -10.82
C ILE A 76 -3.56 3.32 -9.96
N THR A 77 -2.66 3.90 -9.16
CA THR A 77 -1.78 3.11 -8.27
C THR A 77 -2.60 2.31 -7.26
N ALA A 78 -3.56 2.96 -6.60
CA ALA A 78 -4.42 2.31 -5.62
C ALA A 78 -5.30 1.25 -6.27
N TYR A 79 -5.85 1.57 -7.43
CA TYR A 79 -6.66 0.65 -8.22
C TYR A 79 -5.91 -0.63 -8.62
N GLU A 80 -4.75 -0.47 -9.24
CA GLU A 80 -3.88 -1.56 -9.68
C GLU A 80 -3.37 -2.41 -8.50
N GLY A 81 -3.16 -1.77 -7.34
CA GLY A 81 -2.84 -2.44 -6.08
C GLY A 81 -3.94 -3.38 -5.62
N VAL A 82 -5.19 -2.91 -5.58
CA VAL A 82 -6.34 -3.75 -5.22
C VAL A 82 -6.51 -4.89 -6.23
N LEU A 83 -6.40 -4.60 -7.53
CA LEU A 83 -6.51 -5.62 -8.58
C LEU A 83 -5.49 -6.74 -8.39
N ARG A 84 -4.23 -6.40 -8.03
CA ARG A 84 -3.15 -7.37 -7.74
C ARG A 84 -3.19 -7.95 -6.32
N ARG A 85 -4.28 -7.75 -5.58
CA ARG A 85 -4.48 -8.30 -4.23
C ARG A 85 -3.41 -7.82 -3.25
N LYS A 86 -3.01 -6.55 -3.36
CA LYS A 86 -2.10 -5.90 -2.42
C LYS A 86 -2.91 -5.13 -1.37
N PRO A 87 -2.46 -5.05 -0.11
CA PRO A 87 -2.98 -4.08 0.85
C PRO A 87 -2.82 -2.65 0.30
N VAL A 88 -3.89 -1.86 0.32
CA VAL A 88 -3.89 -0.48 -0.23
C VAL A 88 -4.40 0.50 0.80
N ILE A 89 -3.62 1.53 1.09
CA ILE A 89 -4.05 2.71 1.85
C ILE A 89 -4.21 3.88 0.89
N VAL A 90 -5.41 4.47 0.87
CA VAL A 90 -5.72 5.57 -0.04
C VAL A 90 -5.25 6.89 0.57
N VAL A 91 -4.30 7.54 -0.09
CA VAL A 91 -3.84 8.90 0.24
C VAL A 91 -3.68 9.68 -1.05
N GLY A 92 -4.46 10.73 -1.23
CA GLY A 92 -4.49 11.47 -2.49
C GLY A 92 -4.72 12.97 -2.33
N ASP A 93 -5.01 13.63 -3.45
CA ASP A 93 -5.25 15.08 -3.51
C ASP A 93 -6.38 15.54 -2.59
N TYR A 94 -7.30 14.64 -2.21
CA TYR A 94 -8.45 14.93 -1.33
C TYR A 94 -8.23 14.42 0.10
N GLY A 95 -6.98 14.27 0.53
CA GLY A 95 -6.63 13.84 1.88
C GLY A 95 -6.60 12.32 2.07
N PHE A 96 -6.81 11.89 3.32
CA PHE A 96 -6.66 10.49 3.75
C PHE A 96 -7.95 9.70 3.60
N GLY A 97 -7.93 8.70 2.70
CA GLY A 97 -9.02 7.75 2.50
C GLY A 97 -8.99 6.59 3.48
N GLY A 98 -7.81 6.20 4.00
CA GLY A 98 -7.65 5.05 4.88
C GLY A 98 -7.44 3.73 4.13
N LEU A 99 -7.35 2.63 4.87
CA LEU A 99 -7.17 1.29 4.31
C LEU A 99 -8.41 0.85 3.51
N VAL A 100 -8.16 0.30 2.34
CA VAL A 100 -9.20 -0.37 1.55
C VAL A 100 -9.44 -1.74 2.16
N THR A 101 -10.68 -1.98 2.55
CA THR A 101 -11.18 -3.27 3.07
C THR A 101 -12.38 -3.71 2.23
N PRO A 102 -12.86 -4.96 2.36
CA PRO A 102 -14.08 -5.39 1.66
C PRO A 102 -15.28 -4.46 1.88
N ASP A 103 -15.40 -3.87 3.08
CA ASP A 103 -16.50 -2.98 3.44
C ASP A 103 -16.33 -1.55 2.89
N THR A 104 -15.09 -1.09 2.70
CA THR A 104 -14.79 0.27 2.23
C THR A 104 -14.52 0.34 0.73
N PHE A 105 -14.20 -0.78 0.09
CA PHE A 105 -13.80 -0.86 -1.32
C PHE A 105 -14.76 -0.11 -2.24
N ARG A 106 -16.07 -0.38 -2.14
CA ARG A 106 -17.08 0.23 -3.03
C ARG A 106 -17.07 1.76 -2.94
N LYS A 107 -16.86 2.32 -1.75
CA LYS A 107 -16.77 3.76 -1.54
C LYS A 107 -15.51 4.32 -2.18
N HIS A 108 -14.37 3.65 -2.01
CA HIS A 108 -13.12 4.05 -2.64
C HIS A 108 -13.16 3.97 -4.16
N TYR A 109 -13.72 2.89 -4.71
CA TYR A 109 -13.90 2.68 -6.15
C TYR A 109 -14.74 3.80 -6.76
N ASN A 110 -15.91 4.08 -6.18
CA ASN A 110 -16.79 5.15 -6.65
C ASN A 110 -16.12 6.54 -6.54
N ASN A 111 -15.27 6.73 -5.52
CA ASN A 111 -14.46 7.94 -5.36
C ASN A 111 -13.17 7.94 -6.20
N ARG A 112 -12.98 6.94 -7.08
CA ARG A 112 -11.77 6.75 -7.91
C ARG A 112 -10.46 6.81 -7.12
N PHE A 113 -10.48 6.34 -5.88
CA PHE A 113 -9.31 6.30 -4.98
C PHE A 113 -8.59 7.66 -4.83
N ARG A 114 -9.32 8.79 -4.84
CA ARG A 114 -8.72 10.14 -4.84
C ARG A 114 -8.28 10.67 -3.48
N GLY A 115 -8.54 9.93 -2.40
CA GLY A 115 -8.34 10.39 -1.02
C GLY A 115 -9.59 10.14 -0.16
N LYS A 116 -9.84 11.04 0.78
CA LYS A 116 -11.01 11.01 1.67
C LYS A 116 -12.31 11.10 0.86
N ILE A 117 -13.31 10.32 1.26
CA ILE A 117 -14.66 10.43 0.67
C ILE A 117 -15.22 11.82 1.01
N ASN A 118 -15.64 12.57 -0.01
CA ASN A 118 -16.09 13.96 0.12
C ASN A 118 -15.04 14.90 0.76
N GLY A 119 -13.75 14.55 0.69
CA GLY A 119 -12.68 15.41 1.18
C GLY A 119 -12.52 16.70 0.38
N ALA A 120 -11.80 17.66 0.94
CA ALA A 120 -11.39 18.86 0.22
C ALA A 120 -10.03 18.65 -0.46
N ARG A 121 -9.82 19.31 -1.60
CA ARG A 121 -8.51 19.26 -2.27
C ARG A 121 -7.45 19.92 -1.38
N GLY A 122 -6.32 19.25 -1.17
CA GLY A 122 -5.24 19.69 -0.30
C GLY A 122 -5.51 19.47 1.20
N GLU A 123 -6.58 18.76 1.55
CA GLU A 123 -6.89 18.41 2.94
C GLU A 123 -5.71 17.65 3.58
N SER A 124 -5.31 18.10 4.76
CA SER A 124 -4.22 17.47 5.51
C SER A 124 -4.70 16.20 6.20
N PHE A 125 -3.77 15.33 6.57
CA PHE A 125 -4.05 14.11 7.32
C PHE A 125 -3.09 13.91 8.49
N SER A 126 -3.49 13.08 9.45
CA SER A 126 -2.65 12.67 10.58
C SER A 126 -1.69 11.56 10.18
N LEU A 127 -0.40 11.71 10.53
CA LEU A 127 0.60 10.66 10.32
C LEU A 127 0.34 9.45 11.24
N GLU A 128 -0.21 9.68 12.43
CA GLU A 128 -0.60 8.62 13.37
C GLU A 128 -1.70 7.73 12.78
N ASN A 129 -2.65 8.33 12.04
CA ASN A 129 -3.68 7.55 11.36
C ASN A 129 -3.09 6.72 10.22
N LEU A 130 -2.14 7.28 9.46
CA LEU A 130 -1.45 6.53 8.41
C LEU A 130 -0.67 5.35 9.00
N GLU A 131 0.06 5.56 10.08
CA GLU A 131 0.79 4.50 10.79
C GLU A 131 -0.14 3.37 11.27
N LYS A 132 -1.27 3.72 11.90
CA LYS A 132 -2.28 2.73 12.31
C LYS A 132 -2.80 1.90 11.13
N GLU A 133 -3.08 2.54 10.01
CA GLU A 133 -3.58 1.84 8.82
C GLU A 133 -2.48 1.00 8.14
N ILE A 134 -1.19 1.37 8.24
CA ILE A 134 -0.07 0.53 7.78
C ILE A 134 -0.06 -0.78 8.57
N HIS A 135 -0.11 -0.71 9.90
CA HIS A 135 -0.16 -1.91 10.74
C HIS A 135 -1.38 -2.79 10.44
N LYS A 136 -2.56 -2.20 10.22
CA LYS A 136 -3.75 -2.97 9.81
C LYS A 136 -3.59 -3.57 8.42
N GLY A 137 -2.97 -2.86 7.48
CA GLY A 137 -2.79 -3.31 6.10
C GLY A 137 -1.97 -4.60 6.02
N PHE A 138 -0.89 -4.71 6.79
CA PHE A 138 -0.10 -5.95 6.88
C PHE A 138 -0.85 -7.12 7.53
N ASN A 139 -1.94 -6.86 8.25
CA ASN A 139 -2.76 -7.88 8.89
C ASN A 139 -3.98 -8.31 8.05
N LEU A 140 -4.17 -7.75 6.85
CA LEU A 140 -5.24 -8.19 5.95
C LEU A 140 -5.00 -9.63 5.50
N THR A 141 -6.08 -10.42 5.53
CA THR A 141 -6.04 -11.79 5.05
C THR A 141 -6.05 -11.85 3.53
N PHE A 142 -5.50 -12.94 2.98
CA PHE A 142 -5.59 -13.21 1.54
C PHE A 142 -7.05 -13.24 1.05
N GLN A 143 -8.00 -13.71 1.88
CA GLN A 143 -9.42 -13.73 1.54
C GLN A 143 -9.98 -12.31 1.36
N GLU A 144 -9.67 -11.39 2.28
CA GLU A 144 -10.10 -9.98 2.15
C GLU A 144 -9.52 -9.33 0.90
N LEU A 145 -8.23 -9.56 0.62
CA LEU A 145 -7.55 -9.06 -0.58
C LEU A 145 -8.18 -9.63 -1.86
N GLN A 146 -8.49 -10.92 -1.87
CA GLN A 146 -9.17 -11.58 -3.00
C GLN A 146 -10.59 -11.05 -3.21
N MET A 147 -11.34 -10.78 -2.14
CA MET A 147 -12.69 -10.21 -2.24
C MET A 147 -12.68 -8.85 -2.92
N MET A 148 -11.75 -7.97 -2.54
CA MET A 148 -11.63 -6.64 -3.15
C MET A 148 -11.19 -6.71 -4.63
N SER A 149 -10.24 -7.59 -4.96
CA SER A 149 -9.82 -7.84 -6.35
C SER A 149 -10.98 -8.36 -7.22
N ASN A 150 -11.76 -9.33 -6.72
CA ASN A 150 -12.93 -9.85 -7.42
C ASN A 150 -13.99 -8.77 -7.66
N GLN A 151 -14.26 -7.92 -6.67
CA GLN A 151 -15.17 -6.79 -6.84
C GLN A 151 -14.67 -5.83 -7.93
N THR A 152 -13.37 -5.61 -8.03
CA THR A 152 -12.78 -4.77 -9.08
C THR A 152 -13.08 -5.33 -10.48
N ILE A 153 -12.86 -6.63 -10.68
CA ILE A 153 -13.12 -7.32 -11.96
C ILE A 153 -14.60 -7.28 -12.31
N THR A 154 -15.50 -7.53 -11.35
CA THR A 154 -16.95 -7.46 -11.59
C THR A 154 -17.37 -6.07 -12.06
N LEU A 155 -16.81 -5.01 -11.47
CA LEU A 155 -17.19 -3.63 -11.80
C LEU A 155 -16.56 -3.08 -13.08
N GLN A 156 -15.49 -3.68 -13.58
CA GLN A 156 -14.94 -3.36 -14.90
C GLN A 156 -15.84 -3.87 -16.04
N ASN A 157 -16.62 -4.92 -15.79
CA ASN A 157 -17.42 -5.62 -16.80
C ASN A 157 -18.88 -5.13 -16.88
N ILE A 158 -19.20 -4.01 -16.22
CA ILE A 158 -20.52 -3.35 -16.21
C ILE A 158 -20.38 -1.99 -16.89
#